data_AF-X1Q734-F1
#
_entry.id   AF-X1Q734-F1
#
_cell.length_a   1.000
_cell.length_b   1.000
_cell.length_c   1.000
_cell.angle_alpha   90.00
_cell.angle_beta   90.00
_cell.angle_gamma   90.00
#
_symmetry.space_group_name_H-M   'P 1'
#
loop_
_entity.id
_entity.type
_entity.pdbx_description
1 polymer ?
#
loop_
_entity_poly.entity_id
_entity_poly.type
_entity_poly.pdbx_seq_one_letter_code
_entity_poly.pdbx_strand_id
1 'polypeptide(L)'
;GGGKNMKRRVLFVLGALVFLLGMGWSSSAFAESEVAKLLASDVAAEGVFGKSVAISGDTVVIGAYRDDDNGTNSGSAYIFQRSGSDWTKQVKIIFRILLANT
;
A
#
# COMPACT_ATOMS: atom_id res chain seq x y z
N GLY A 1 -16.36 4.74 37.51
CA GLY A 1 -15.42 4.99 36.41
C GLY A 1 -15.30 3.74 35.58
N GLY A 2 -15.94 3.71 34.40
CA GLY A 2 -16.04 2.51 33.55
C GLY A 2 -14.96 2.51 32.47
N GLY A 3 -13.97 1.62 32.65
CA GLY A 3 -12.88 1.40 31.72
C GLY A 3 -13.35 0.85 30.37
N LYS A 4 -12.97 1.59 29.31
CA LYS A 4 -12.52 1.16 27.98
C LYS A 4 -12.69 -0.33 27.73
N ASN A 5 -13.50 -0.74 26.72
CA ASN A 5 -13.28 -1.92 25.84
C ASN A 5 -14.50 -2.27 24.95
N MET A 6 -15.15 -1.31 24.28
CA MET A 6 -16.23 -1.65 23.32
C MET A 6 -16.12 -0.84 22.02
N LYS A 7 -14.94 -0.89 21.38
CA LYS A 7 -14.79 -0.52 19.96
C LYS A 7 -14.54 -1.74 19.05
N ARG A 8 -14.71 -2.95 19.59
CA ARG A 8 -15.32 -4.07 18.85
C ARG A 8 -16.80 -3.99 19.24
N ARG A 9 -17.72 -3.97 18.27
CA ARG A 9 -19.19 -3.77 18.41
C ARG A 9 -19.71 -2.31 18.34
N VAL A 10 -19.51 -1.59 17.23
CA VAL A 10 -20.50 -0.57 16.81
C VAL A 10 -20.48 -0.46 15.28
N LEU A 11 -21.11 -1.40 14.60
CA LEU A 11 -21.57 -1.20 13.22
C LEU A 11 -22.89 -1.94 13.01
N PHE A 12 -23.92 -1.56 13.78
CA PHE A 12 -25.26 -2.12 13.57
C PHE A 12 -26.41 -1.10 13.66
N VAL A 13 -26.17 0.19 13.95
CA VAL A 13 -27.28 1.14 14.15
C VAL A 13 -27.51 2.07 12.95
N LEU A 14 -26.46 2.44 12.19
CA LEU A 14 -26.64 3.31 11.01
C LEU A 14 -27.06 2.56 9.74
N GLY A 15 -26.68 1.29 9.60
CA GLY A 15 -27.15 0.45 8.48
C GLY A 15 -28.56 -0.13 8.68
N ALA A 16 -28.96 -0.42 9.92
CA ALA A 16 -30.25 -1.05 10.21
C ALA A 16 -31.45 -0.09 10.15
N LEU A 17 -31.25 1.22 10.36
CA LEU A 17 -32.33 2.21 10.27
C LEU A 17 -32.74 2.50 8.81
N VAL A 18 -31.82 2.32 7.86
CA VAL A 18 -32.09 2.40 6.41
C VAL A 18 -32.92 1.19 5.94
N PHE A 19 -32.82 0.05 6.63
CA PHE A 19 -33.54 -1.19 6.31
C PHE A 19 -35.05 -1.14 6.66
N LEU A 20 -35.49 -0.26 7.57
CA LEU A 20 -36.89 -0.19 8.03
C LEU A 20 -37.77 0.81 7.26
N LEU A 21 -37.19 1.65 6.39
CA LEU A 21 -37.93 2.70 5.66
C LEU A 21 -38.03 2.45 4.13
N GLY A 22 -37.70 1.26 3.65
CA GLY A 22 -37.90 0.89 2.24
C GLY A 22 -37.02 1.66 1.23
N MET A 23 -36.02 2.39 1.71
CA MET A 23 -35.03 3.03 0.83
C MET A 23 -34.04 1.97 0.38
N GLY A 24 -34.15 1.57 -0.90
CA GLY A 24 -33.24 0.64 -1.54
C GLY A 24 -31.80 1.05 -1.28
N TRP A 25 -31.10 0.24 -0.49
CA TRP A 25 -29.70 0.41 -0.21
C TRP A 25 -28.96 0.14 -1.52
N SER A 26 -28.64 1.18 -2.27
CA SER A 26 -27.71 0.99 -3.39
C SER A 26 -26.38 0.60 -2.77
N SER A 27 -25.94 -0.63 -3.06
CA SER A 27 -24.68 -1.23 -2.60
C SER A 27 -23.44 -0.43 -3.03
N SER A 28 -23.62 0.60 -3.86
CA SER A 28 -22.62 1.60 -4.21
C SER A 28 -22.27 2.59 -3.09
N ALA A 29 -23.07 2.71 -2.01
CA ALA A 29 -22.81 3.66 -0.94
C ALA A 29 -21.56 3.33 -0.09
N PHE A 30 -21.03 2.10 -0.20
CA PHE A 30 -19.80 1.65 0.47
C PHE A 30 -18.89 0.86 -0.47
N ALA A 31 -18.83 1.23 -1.74
CA ALA A 31 -17.87 0.65 -2.68
C ALA A 31 -16.46 1.16 -2.34
N GLU A 32 -15.69 0.35 -1.62
CA GLU A 32 -14.25 0.57 -1.45
C GLU A 32 -13.56 0.26 -2.79
N SER A 33 -13.25 1.30 -3.55
CA SER A 33 -12.60 1.17 -4.87
C SER A 33 -11.08 1.10 -4.68
N GLU A 34 -10.49 -0.07 -4.93
CA GLU A 34 -9.05 -0.18 -5.16
C GLU A 34 -8.72 0.46 -6.53
N VAL A 35 -7.92 1.53 -6.54
CA VAL A 35 -7.66 2.31 -7.76
C VAL A 35 -6.52 1.70 -8.59
N ALA A 36 -5.52 1.10 -7.96
CA ALA A 36 -4.41 0.43 -8.64
C ALA A 36 -3.61 -0.46 -7.68
N LYS A 37 -3.05 -1.55 -8.22
CA LYS A 37 -2.09 -2.42 -7.52
C LYS A 37 -0.71 -2.26 -8.10
N LEU A 38 0.22 -1.76 -7.30
CA LEU A 38 1.63 -1.60 -7.70
C LEU A 38 2.40 -2.86 -7.34
N LEU A 39 2.95 -3.51 -8.36
CA LEU A 39 3.72 -4.75 -8.22
C LEU A 39 5.15 -4.50 -8.70
N ALA A 40 6.12 -5.08 -7.99
CA ALA A 40 7.48 -5.19 -8.46
C ALA A 40 7.78 -6.68 -8.71
N SER A 41 7.73 -7.07 -9.99
CA SER A 41 7.88 -8.46 -10.44
C SER A 41 9.29 -9.02 -10.25
N ASP A 42 10.26 -8.13 -10.03
CA ASP A 42 11.69 -8.43 -9.92
C ASP A 42 12.20 -8.48 -8.48
N VAL A 43 11.32 -8.37 -7.48
CA VAL A 43 11.70 -8.48 -6.08
C VAL A 43 11.89 -9.95 -5.74
N ALA A 44 13.07 -10.33 -5.21
CA ALA A 44 13.33 -11.68 -4.71
C ALA A 44 12.27 -12.09 -3.67
N ALA A 45 12.03 -13.40 -3.48
CA ALA A 45 10.98 -13.91 -2.58
C ALA A 45 11.07 -13.37 -1.13
N GLU A 46 12.26 -12.95 -0.69
CA GLU A 46 12.52 -12.36 0.63
C GLU A 46 12.57 -10.82 0.61
N GLY A 47 12.61 -10.20 -0.58
CA GLY A 47 12.64 -8.76 -0.77
C GLY A 47 11.33 -8.15 -0.30
N VAL A 48 11.35 -7.55 0.88
CA VAL A 48 10.14 -7.01 1.53
C VAL A 48 9.69 -5.73 0.82
N PHE A 49 9.04 -5.87 -0.34
CA PHE A 49 8.43 -4.77 -1.08
C PHE A 49 7.28 -4.16 -0.28
N GLY A 50 7.17 -2.83 -0.28
CA GLY A 50 6.15 -2.14 0.49
C GLY A 50 6.50 -1.96 1.97
N LYS A 51 7.75 -2.25 2.38
CA LYS A 51 8.19 -2.03 3.77
C LYS A 51 8.10 -0.56 4.19
N SER A 52 8.36 0.35 3.24
CA SER A 52 8.21 1.79 3.38
C SER A 52 7.57 2.35 2.12
N VAL A 53 6.62 3.28 2.27
CA VAL A 53 5.94 3.92 1.15
C VAL A 53 5.87 5.42 1.40
N ALA A 54 6.22 6.21 0.38
CA ALA A 54 6.01 7.65 0.35
C ALA A 54 5.30 8.03 -0.95
N ILE A 55 4.36 8.97 -0.86
CA ILE A 55 3.61 9.50 -2.01
C ILE A 55 3.64 11.02 -1.98
N SER A 56 3.88 11.63 -3.13
CA SER A 56 3.79 13.07 -3.34
C SER A 56 3.25 13.34 -4.73
N GLY A 57 2.04 13.90 -4.80
CA GLY A 57 1.33 14.12 -6.07
C GLY A 57 1.18 12.81 -6.86
N ASP A 58 1.71 12.82 -8.08
CA ASP A 58 1.66 11.68 -9.01
C ASP A 58 2.85 10.72 -8.88
N THR A 59 3.71 10.89 -7.87
CA THR A 59 4.89 10.05 -7.67
C THR A 59 4.78 9.24 -6.39
N VAL A 60 5.04 7.93 -6.49
CA VAL A 60 5.10 7.00 -5.36
C VAL A 60 6.48 6.36 -5.32
N VAL A 61 7.07 6.30 -4.12
CA VAL A 61 8.33 5.57 -3.87
C VAL A 61 8.05 4.44 -2.90
N ILE A 62 8.45 3.23 -3.27
CA ILE A 62 8.23 2.01 -2.50
C ILE A 62 9.58 1.35 -2.22
N GLY A 63 9.90 1.13 -0.95
CA GLY A 63 11.11 0.43 -0.54
C GLY A 63 10.95 -1.09 -0.57
N ALA A 64 12.01 -1.78 -0.99
CA ALA A 64 12.20 -3.22 -0.86
C ALA A 64 13.46 -3.48 -0.01
N TYR A 65 13.28 -3.54 1.30
CA TYR A 65 14.39 -3.50 2.29
C TYR A 65 15.36 -4.69 2.19
N ARG A 66 14.90 -5.86 1.77
CA ARG A 66 15.71 -7.10 1.67
C ARG A 66 15.95 -7.52 0.22
N ASP A 67 15.91 -6.57 -0.69
CA ASP A 67 16.27 -6.87 -2.07
C ASP A 67 17.77 -7.15 -2.16
N ASP A 68 18.14 -8.22 -2.85
CA ASP A 68 19.50 -8.78 -2.86
C ASP A 68 20.26 -8.48 -4.15
N ASP A 69 19.65 -7.72 -5.07
CA ASP A 69 20.18 -7.39 -6.40
C ASP A 69 21.60 -6.80 -6.40
N ASN A 70 22.07 -6.23 -5.29
CA ASN A 70 23.41 -5.65 -5.17
C ASN A 70 24.11 -6.01 -3.85
N GLY A 71 23.86 -7.23 -3.38
CA GLY A 71 24.40 -7.77 -2.14
C GLY A 71 23.30 -8.11 -1.14
N THR A 72 23.65 -8.98 -0.19
CA THR A 72 22.70 -9.48 0.82
C THR A 72 22.06 -8.33 1.62
N ASN A 73 20.74 -8.27 1.55
CA ASN A 73 19.85 -7.22 2.06
C ASN A 73 20.32 -5.80 1.70
N SER A 74 20.88 -5.61 0.50
CA SER A 74 21.32 -4.28 0.02
C SER A 74 20.16 -3.31 -0.15
N GLY A 75 18.98 -3.85 -0.44
CA GLY A 75 17.74 -3.11 -0.60
C GLY A 75 17.65 -2.36 -1.93
N SER A 76 16.42 -2.02 -2.29
CA SER A 76 16.13 -1.18 -3.45
C SER A 76 14.92 -0.28 -3.20
N ALA A 77 14.75 0.72 -4.06
CA ALA A 77 13.57 1.59 -4.07
C ALA A 77 12.97 1.63 -5.48
N TYR A 78 11.64 1.51 -5.54
CA TYR A 78 10.86 1.53 -6.77
C TYR A 78 10.11 2.84 -6.87
N ILE A 79 10.25 3.54 -7.98
CA ILE A 79 9.52 4.78 -8.25
C ILE A 79 8.44 4.48 -9.28
N PHE A 80 7.20 4.81 -8.92
CA PHE A 80 6.04 4.76 -9.78
C PHE A 80 5.56 6.17 -10.07
N GLN A 81 5.16 6.41 -11.32
CA GLN A 81 4.54 7.66 -11.74
C GLN A 81 3.12 7.39 -12.24
N ARG A 82 2.21 8.27 -11.84
CA ARG A 82 0.83 8.27 -12.27
C ARG A 82 0.65 9.11 -13.53
N SER A 83 -0.13 8.60 -14.47
CA SER A 83 -0.64 9.32 -15.63
C SER A 83 -2.14 9.06 -15.72
N GLY A 84 -2.97 10.05 -15.36
CA GLY A 84 -4.42 9.88 -15.29
C GLY A 84 -4.84 8.91 -14.17
N SER A 85 -5.42 7.77 -14.53
CA SER A 85 -5.75 6.68 -13.58
C SER A 85 -4.62 5.67 -13.41
N ASP A 86 -3.61 5.69 -14.28
CA ASP A 86 -2.69 4.58 -14.44
C ASP A 86 -1.38 4.85 -13.73
N TRP A 87 -0.82 3.82 -13.09
CA TRP A 87 0.48 3.89 -12.44
C TRP A 87 1.49 3.01 -13.17
N THR A 88 2.67 3.53 -13.42
CA THR A 88 3.74 2.83 -14.16
C THR A 88 5.05 2.88 -13.38
N LYS A 89 5.75 1.74 -13.31
CA LYS A 89 7.11 1.69 -12.76
C LYS A 89 8.03 2.47 -13.69
N GLN A 90 8.64 3.54 -13.20
CA GLN A 90 9.57 4.36 -13.97
C GLN A 90 11.00 3.88 -13.77
N VAL A 91 11.43 3.76 -12.51
CA VAL A 91 12.82 3.41 -12.19
C VAL A 91 12.89 2.53 -10.95
N LYS A 92 13.89 1.65 -10.94
CA LYS A 92 14.39 0.95 -9.75
C LYS A 92 15.74 1.55 -9.38
N ILE A 93 15.86 2.01 -8.14
CA ILE A 93 17.10 2.48 -7.55
C ILE A 93 17.69 1.30 -6.77
N ILE A 94 18.86 0.85 -7.20
CA ILE A 94 19.62 -0.20 -6.55
C ILE A 94 20.70 0.47 -5.70
N PHE A 95 20.71 0.23 -4.39
CA PHE A 95 21.70 0.83 -3.51
C PHE A 95 23.02 0.06 -3.62
N ARG A 96 24.11 0.77 -3.87
CA ARG A 96 25.46 0.19 -3.86
C ARG A 96 26.10 0.38 -2.50
N ILE A 97 26.26 -0.73 -1.78
CA ILE A 97 27.19 -0.80 -0.67
C ILE A 97 28.57 -0.90 -1.29
N LEU A 98 29.32 0.20 -1.28
CA LEU A 98 30.74 0.20 -1.60
C LEU A 98 31.45 -0.52 -0.43
N LEU A 99 31.63 -1.84 -0.53
CA LEU A 99 32.54 -2.52 0.39
C LEU A 99 33.93 -1.93 0.18
N ALA A 100 34.49 -1.50 1.31
CA ALA A 100 35.80 -0.92 1.45
C ALA A 100 36.86 -1.80 0.79
N ASN A 101 37.76 -1.16 0.06
CA ASN A 101 38.99 -1.74 -0.42
C ASN A 101 39.92 -1.95 0.80
N THR A 102 39.89 -3.14 1.42
CA THR A 102 40.90 -3.59 2.39
C THR A 102 41.05 -5.10 2.31
#